data_AF-A0A5N4A7V2-F1
#
_entry.id   AF-A0A5N4A7V2-F1
#
_cell.length_a   1.000
_cell.length_b   1.000
_cell.length_c   1.000
_cell.angle_alpha   90.00
_cell.angle_beta   90.00
_cell.angle_gamma   90.00
#
_symmetry.space_group_name_H-M   'P 1'
#
loop_
_entity.id
_entity.type
_entity.pdbx_description
1 polymer ?
#
loop_
_entity_poly.entity_id
_entity_poly.type
_entity_poly.pdbx_seq_one_letter_code
_entity_poly.pdbx_strand_id
1 'polypeptide(L)'
;TRLIMKSYAFIRTCAPDIVKHVKVKSSRNFSHYVYFLFAPTLLYRDSYPRSKGSIRWHLVINYFIELIAAIVLCSFVYQTTYISQLEDFGLRPYRLADIVMIVLRNAPYAMLTSLLLFYLLLHLWSNAFAEMLHFSDRLFYQDWWTSTSFERYYRTWNSIVYDWLYKYIYRDFYEVVLPGNKTAAKIVVIFISALFHDYISANAIGFFLPTFVIQFFVLGSIMAQVKFSNRTVGNVVLWYSLAVGASCMYTINGLEYYCRLNYVKENLTVYNFFVPTLFQCDITF
;
A
#
# COMPACT_ATOMS: atom_id res chain seq x y z
N THR A 1 8.65 -7.70 3.28
CA THR A 1 7.40 -8.16 2.62
C THR A 1 7.60 -8.57 1.15
N ARG A 2 8.11 -7.72 0.25
CA ARG A 2 8.30 -8.04 -1.19
C ARG A 2 8.97 -9.39 -1.48
N LEU A 3 10.11 -9.68 -0.84
CA LEU A 3 10.85 -10.92 -1.06
C LEU A 3 10.04 -12.16 -0.64
N ILE A 4 9.28 -12.07 0.46
CA ILE A 4 8.39 -13.14 0.91
C ILE A 4 7.35 -13.46 -0.16
N MET A 5 6.70 -12.44 -0.72
CA MET A 5 5.71 -12.61 -1.79
C MET A 5 6.32 -13.25 -3.04
N LYS A 6 7.54 -12.85 -3.43
CA LYS A 6 8.25 -13.44 -4.57
C LYS A 6 8.66 -14.89 -4.31
N SER A 7 9.23 -15.20 -3.15
CA SER A 7 9.57 -16.57 -2.76
C SER A 7 8.34 -17.47 -2.77
N TYR A 8 7.22 -17.01 -2.20
CA TYR A 8 5.94 -17.73 -2.25
C TYR A 8 5.49 -17.96 -3.70
N ALA A 9 5.51 -16.92 -4.54
CA ALA A 9 5.10 -17.02 -5.94
C ALA A 9 5.94 -18.04 -6.73
N PHE A 10 7.25 -18.10 -6.47
CA PHE A 10 8.15 -19.08 -7.06
C PHE A 10 7.78 -20.50 -6.60
N ILE A 11 7.70 -20.74 -5.29
CA ILE A 11 7.39 -22.06 -4.72
C ILE A 11 6.02 -22.54 -5.21
N ARG A 12 4.99 -21.71 -5.09
CA ARG A 12 3.61 -22.05 -5.47
C ARG A 12 3.44 -22.34 -6.96
N THR A 13 4.27 -21.72 -7.81
CA THR A 13 4.28 -21.96 -9.26
C THR A 13 5.07 -23.21 -9.65
N CYS A 14 6.19 -23.48 -8.98
CA CYS A 14 7.08 -24.60 -9.32
C CYS A 14 6.67 -25.93 -8.64
N ALA A 15 6.10 -25.90 -7.44
CA ALA A 15 5.77 -27.10 -6.68
C ALA A 15 4.84 -28.09 -7.40
N PRO A 16 3.77 -27.67 -8.11
CA PRO A 16 2.89 -28.60 -8.82
C PRO A 16 3.61 -29.42 -9.89
N ASP A 17 4.57 -28.82 -10.60
CA ASP A 17 5.35 -29.52 -11.62
C ASP A 17 6.26 -30.58 -11.01
N ILE A 18 6.85 -30.30 -9.84
CA ILE A 18 7.71 -31.23 -9.10
C ILE A 18 6.88 -32.41 -8.58
N VAL A 19 5.71 -32.14 -7.99
CA VAL A 19 4.78 -33.18 -7.48
C VAL A 19 4.28 -34.06 -8.62
N LYS A 20 4.05 -33.50 -9.82
CA LYS A 20 3.64 -34.24 -11.01
C LYS A 20 4.81 -34.90 -11.77
N HIS A 21 6.03 -34.87 -11.21
CA HIS A 21 7.25 -35.38 -11.83
C HIS A 21 7.50 -34.84 -13.26
N VAL A 22 7.07 -33.62 -13.53
CA VAL A 22 7.32 -32.95 -14.81
C VAL A 22 8.81 -32.59 -14.86
N LYS A 23 9.48 -32.94 -15.97
CA LYS A 23 10.89 -32.61 -16.18
C LYS A 23 11.11 -31.10 -16.00
N VAL A 24 12.03 -30.74 -15.12
CA VAL A 24 12.36 -29.33 -14.82
C VAL A 24 12.78 -28.63 -16.11
N LYS A 25 12.11 -27.52 -16.43
CA LYS A 25 12.43 -26.70 -17.59
C LYS A 25 13.80 -26.06 -17.42
N SER A 26 14.61 -26.06 -18.48
CA SER A 26 15.96 -25.43 -18.48
C SER A 26 15.94 -23.94 -18.16
N SER A 27 14.80 -23.27 -18.35
CA SER A 27 14.58 -21.87 -18.00
C SER A 27 14.59 -21.59 -16.49
N ARG A 28 14.44 -22.62 -15.64
CA ARG A 28 14.41 -22.50 -14.16
C ARG A 28 15.80 -22.67 -13.56
N ASN A 29 16.72 -21.78 -13.92
CA ASN A 29 18.04 -21.71 -13.31
C ASN A 29 18.11 -20.58 -12.25
N PHE A 30 19.19 -20.58 -11.46
CA PHE A 30 19.39 -19.59 -10.40
C PHE A 30 19.43 -18.15 -10.95
N SER A 31 20.04 -17.94 -12.11
CA SER A 31 20.11 -16.62 -12.75
C SER A 31 18.71 -16.06 -13.08
N HIS A 32 17.80 -16.90 -13.59
CA HIS A 32 16.42 -16.49 -13.86
C HIS A 32 15.64 -16.19 -12.57
N TYR A 33 15.88 -16.93 -11.49
CA TYR A 33 15.30 -16.62 -10.19
C TYR A 33 15.79 -15.26 -9.66
N VAL A 34 17.10 -15.00 -9.74
CA VAL A 34 17.67 -13.70 -9.36
C VAL A 34 17.09 -12.57 -10.22
N TYR A 35 16.97 -12.75 -11.54
CA TYR A 35 16.29 -11.79 -12.41
C TYR A 35 14.86 -11.48 -11.93
N PHE A 36 14.09 -12.52 -11.59
CA PHE A 36 12.75 -12.36 -11.04
C PHE A 36 12.76 -11.58 -9.72
N LEU A 37 13.75 -11.77 -8.84
CA LEU A 37 13.82 -11.03 -7.57
C LEU A 37 13.88 -9.50 -7.77
N PHE A 38 14.54 -9.04 -8.84
CA PHE A 38 14.65 -7.61 -9.18
C PHE A 38 13.56 -7.11 -10.14
N ALA A 39 12.94 -7.98 -10.94
CA ALA A 39 11.89 -7.58 -11.88
C ALA A 39 10.70 -6.91 -11.14
N PRO A 40 10.10 -5.85 -11.72
CA PRO A 40 8.98 -5.12 -11.11
C PRO A 40 7.64 -5.87 -11.27
N THR A 41 7.63 -7.17 -10.93
CA THR A 41 6.43 -8.02 -10.88
C THR A 41 6.52 -8.97 -9.69
N LEU A 42 5.39 -9.35 -9.13
CA LEU A 42 5.33 -10.35 -8.05
C LEU A 42 4.95 -11.74 -8.58
N LEU A 43 4.60 -11.86 -9.86
CA LEU A 43 4.24 -13.14 -10.46
C LEU A 43 5.46 -13.83 -11.05
N TYR A 44 5.79 -15.02 -10.53
CA TYR A 44 6.79 -15.86 -11.17
C TYR A 44 6.26 -16.44 -12.50
N ARG A 45 7.07 -16.33 -13.55
CA ARG A 45 6.87 -16.96 -14.87
C ARG A 45 8.19 -17.55 -15.37
N ASP A 46 8.10 -18.64 -16.14
CA ASP A 46 9.27 -19.30 -16.75
C ASP A 46 9.97 -18.41 -17.80
N SER A 47 9.24 -17.46 -18.39
CA SER A 47 9.75 -16.48 -19.34
C SER A 47 8.99 -15.15 -19.18
N TYR A 48 9.72 -14.04 -19.22
CA TYR A 48 9.14 -12.70 -19.23
C TYR A 48 9.33 -12.05 -20.60
N PRO A 49 8.39 -11.21 -21.07
CA PRO A 49 8.61 -10.43 -22.28
C PRO A 49 9.75 -9.43 -22.02
N ARG A 50 10.75 -9.43 -22.90
CA ARG A 50 11.94 -8.58 -22.80
C ARG A 50 12.07 -7.60 -23.96
N SER A 51 12.56 -6.41 -23.68
CA SER A 51 12.85 -5.41 -24.72
C SER A 51 14.12 -5.80 -25.48
N LYS A 52 14.10 -5.62 -26.80
CA LYS A 52 15.24 -5.96 -27.69
C LYS A 52 16.23 -4.80 -27.88
N GLY A 53 15.84 -3.58 -27.53
CA GLY A 53 16.68 -2.39 -27.66
C GLY A 53 17.66 -2.23 -26.50
N SER A 54 18.58 -1.27 -26.63
CA SER A 54 19.50 -0.88 -25.55
C SER A 54 18.77 -0.17 -24.40
N ILE A 55 19.37 -0.19 -23.21
CA ILE A 55 18.87 0.54 -22.03
C ILE A 55 18.94 2.04 -22.32
N ARG A 56 17.80 2.73 -22.22
CA ARG A 56 17.74 4.19 -22.36
C ARG A 56 18.13 4.85 -21.04
N TRP A 57 19.43 5.00 -20.80
CA TRP A 57 19.96 5.56 -19.54
C TRP A 57 19.47 6.97 -19.24
N HIS A 58 19.26 7.82 -20.25
CA HIS A 58 18.68 9.16 -20.04
C HIS A 58 17.30 9.09 -19.38
N LEU A 59 16.46 8.12 -19.79
CA LEU A 59 15.13 7.91 -19.21
C LEU A 59 15.24 7.41 -17.76
N VAL A 60 16.16 6.49 -17.50
CA VAL A 60 16.43 5.97 -16.14
C VAL A 60 16.89 7.10 -15.21
N ILE A 61 17.84 7.94 -15.66
CA ILE A 61 18.33 9.09 -14.90
C ILE A 61 17.19 10.08 -14.63
N ASN A 62 16.36 10.39 -15.63
CA ASN A 62 15.20 11.26 -15.44
C ASN A 62 14.23 10.71 -14.38
N TYR A 63 13.94 9.40 -14.42
CA TYR A 63 13.11 8.77 -13.39
C TYR A 63 13.71 8.93 -11.99
N PHE A 64 15.04 8.77 -11.82
CA PHE A 64 15.69 8.95 -10.52
C PHE A 64 15.73 10.41 -10.07
N ILE A 65 15.89 11.38 -10.98
CA ILE A 65 15.81 12.82 -10.65
C ILE A 65 14.40 13.16 -10.16
N GLU A 66 13.37 12.73 -10.90
CA GLU A 66 11.97 12.92 -10.50
C GLU A 66 11.65 12.21 -9.18
N LEU A 67 12.26 11.04 -8.93
CA LEU A 67 12.10 10.29 -7.68
C LEU A 67 12.60 11.12 -6.49
N ILE A 68 13.79 11.71 -6.61
CA ILE A 68 14.37 12.56 -5.56
C ILE A 68 13.50 13.81 -5.36
N ALA A 69 13.06 14.47 -6.43
CA ALA A 69 12.19 15.64 -6.35
C ALA A 69 10.86 15.31 -5.64
N ALA A 70 10.24 14.17 -5.97
CA ALA A 70 9.01 13.71 -5.33
C ALA A 70 9.19 13.40 -3.84
N ILE A 71 10.33 12.81 -3.45
CA ILE A 71 10.68 12.56 -2.04
C ILE A 71 10.82 13.89 -1.29
N VAL A 72 11.57 14.84 -1.83
CA VAL A 72 11.77 16.17 -1.21
C VAL A 72 10.43 16.88 -1.05
N LEU A 73 9.57 16.86 -2.07
CA LEU A 73 8.24 17.44 -2.00
C LEU A 73 7.36 16.76 -0.94
N CYS A 74 7.36 15.43 -0.87
CA CYS A 74 6.64 14.69 0.18
C CYS A 74 7.12 15.09 1.57
N SER A 75 8.43 15.15 1.79
CA SER A 75 9.02 15.55 3.07
C SER A 75 8.63 16.98 3.44
N PHE A 76 8.66 17.92 2.49
CA PHE A 76 8.25 19.30 2.71
C PHE A 76 6.76 19.41 3.08
N VAL A 77 5.88 18.74 2.33
CA VAL A 77 4.44 18.70 2.63
C VAL A 77 4.20 18.11 4.03
N TYR A 78 4.85 17.00 4.36
CA TYR A 78 4.68 16.35 5.65
C TYR A 78 5.20 17.20 6.82
N GLN A 79 6.36 17.83 6.66
CA GLN A 79 6.95 18.74 7.65
C GLN A 79 6.04 19.93 7.95
N THR A 80 5.50 20.56 6.90
CA THR A 80 4.70 21.79 7.01
C THR A 80 3.27 21.56 7.47
N THR A 81 2.75 20.34 7.35
CA THR A 81 1.36 20.02 7.69
C THR A 81 1.23 19.14 8.91
N TYR A 82 1.83 17.95 8.94
CA TYR A 82 1.61 16.98 10.01
C TYR A 82 2.58 17.16 11.17
N ILE A 83 3.86 17.41 10.90
CA ILE A 83 4.87 17.59 11.96
C ILE A 83 4.60 18.90 12.70
N SER A 84 4.61 20.03 12.00
CA SER A 84 4.48 21.36 12.62
C SER A 84 3.14 21.60 13.34
N GLN A 85 2.07 20.88 12.98
CA GLN A 85 0.74 21.08 13.60
C GLN A 85 0.46 20.10 14.75
N LEU A 86 1.23 19.02 14.86
CA LEU A 86 1.02 17.96 15.85
C LEU A 86 2.17 17.84 16.85
N GLU A 87 3.30 18.54 16.66
CA GLU A 87 4.48 18.43 17.52
C GLU A 87 4.23 18.81 18.98
N ASP A 88 3.24 19.66 19.23
CA ASP A 88 2.79 20.09 20.55
C ASP A 88 1.71 19.19 21.17
N PHE A 89 1.31 18.12 20.47
CA PHE A 89 0.36 17.15 21.02
C PHE A 89 0.93 16.44 22.25
N GLY A 90 0.16 16.39 23.33
CA GLY A 90 0.60 15.88 24.63
C GLY A 90 1.32 16.92 25.52
N LEU A 91 1.62 18.12 25.01
CA LEU A 91 2.12 19.26 25.81
C LEU A 91 1.02 20.21 26.27
N ARG A 92 -0.11 20.21 25.55
CA ARG A 92 -1.31 20.99 25.87
C ARG A 92 -2.58 20.19 25.58
N PRO A 93 -3.73 20.52 26.18
CA PRO A 93 -4.99 19.85 25.87
C PRO A 93 -5.44 20.16 24.44
N TYR A 94 -6.03 19.16 23.78
CA TYR A 94 -6.63 19.31 22.45
C TYR A 94 -8.14 19.11 22.54
N ARG A 95 -8.89 19.81 21.70
CA ARG A 95 -10.31 19.51 21.52
C ARG A 95 -10.48 18.53 20.37
N LEU A 96 -11.46 17.65 20.46
CA LEU A 96 -11.82 16.76 19.36
C LEU A 96 -12.14 17.56 18.08
N ALA A 97 -12.80 18.71 18.22
CA ALA A 97 -13.08 19.64 17.12
C ALA A 97 -11.80 20.10 16.41
N ASP A 98 -10.71 20.38 17.15
CA ASP A 98 -9.44 20.81 16.57
C ASP A 98 -8.81 19.68 15.74
N ILE A 99 -8.88 18.44 16.24
CA ILE A 99 -8.39 17.25 15.52
C ILE A 99 -9.17 17.05 14.22
N VAL A 100 -10.50 17.13 14.26
CA VAL A 100 -11.35 17.03 13.06
C VAL A 100 -11.02 18.13 12.06
N MET A 101 -10.82 19.37 12.53
CA MET A 101 -10.42 20.49 11.67
C MET A 101 -9.04 20.27 11.03
N ILE A 102 -8.08 19.69 11.75
CA ILE A 102 -6.77 19.30 11.20
C ILE A 102 -6.96 18.28 10.07
N VAL A 103 -7.75 17.24 10.28
CA VAL A 103 -8.01 16.20 9.26
C VAL A 103 -8.64 16.81 8.00
N LEU A 104 -9.67 17.63 8.16
CA LEU A 104 -10.36 18.24 7.01
C LEU A 104 -9.47 19.24 6.26
N ARG A 105 -8.72 20.08 6.99
CA ARG A 105 -7.77 21.04 6.40
C ARG A 105 -6.64 20.33 5.67
N ASN A 106 -6.15 19.22 6.21
CA ASN A 106 -5.00 18.51 5.66
C ASN A 106 -5.37 17.46 4.60
N ALA A 107 -6.66 17.21 4.35
CA ALA A 107 -7.13 16.24 3.34
C ALA A 107 -6.56 16.45 1.92
N PRO A 108 -6.50 17.68 1.37
CA PRO A 108 -5.88 17.91 0.06
C PRO A 108 -4.38 17.56 0.04
N TYR A 109 -3.66 17.89 1.12
CA TYR A 109 -2.24 17.58 1.26
C TYR A 109 -2.01 16.07 1.42
N ALA A 110 -2.88 15.37 2.16
CA ALA A 110 -2.85 13.91 2.26
C ALA A 110 -3.05 13.25 0.89
N MET A 111 -3.98 13.78 0.09
CA MET A 111 -4.23 13.29 -1.26
C MET A 111 -3.00 13.54 -2.15
N LEU A 112 -2.38 14.72 -2.07
CA LEU A 112 -1.15 15.03 -2.79
C LEU A 112 -0.03 14.06 -2.42
N THR A 113 0.22 13.81 -1.13
CA THR A 113 1.22 12.84 -0.67
C THR A 113 0.90 11.43 -1.16
N SER A 114 -0.37 11.02 -1.17
CA SER A 114 -0.80 9.71 -1.69
C SER A 114 -0.54 9.58 -3.20
N LEU A 115 -0.80 10.63 -3.98
CA LEU A 115 -0.51 10.70 -5.41
C LEU A 115 0.99 10.66 -5.70
N LEU A 116 1.79 11.39 -4.92
CA LEU A 116 3.24 11.37 -5.04
C LEU A 116 3.81 10.00 -4.68
N LEU A 117 3.32 9.34 -3.63
CA LEU A 117 3.74 7.99 -3.27
C LEU A 117 3.40 6.97 -4.37
N PHE A 118 2.21 7.09 -4.96
CA PHE A 118 1.80 6.31 -6.13
C PHE A 118 2.75 6.51 -7.31
N TYR A 119 3.00 7.78 -7.67
CA TYR A 119 3.88 8.13 -8.77
C TYR A 119 5.30 7.61 -8.54
N LEU A 120 5.84 7.83 -7.34
CA LEU A 120 7.17 7.39 -6.93
C LEU A 120 7.33 5.87 -7.05
N LEU A 121 6.40 5.09 -6.50
CA LEU A 121 6.55 3.63 -6.42
C LEU A 121 6.13 2.91 -7.72
N LEU A 122 4.94 3.22 -8.23
CA LEU A 122 4.33 2.47 -9.32
C LEU A 122 4.69 3.02 -10.69
N HIS A 123 4.98 4.32 -10.80
CA HIS A 123 5.47 4.91 -12.05
C HIS A 123 6.99 4.95 -12.10
N LEU A 124 7.63 5.82 -11.30
CA LEU A 124 9.06 6.10 -11.41
C LEU A 124 9.92 4.88 -11.10
N TRP A 125 9.78 4.33 -9.89
CA TRP A 125 10.60 3.20 -9.44
C TRP A 125 10.38 1.95 -10.31
N SER A 126 9.13 1.60 -10.56
CA SER A 126 8.82 0.39 -11.35
C SER A 126 9.27 0.52 -12.80
N ASN A 127 9.11 1.68 -13.46
CA ASN A 127 9.59 1.88 -14.83
C ASN A 127 11.12 2.00 -14.91
N ALA A 128 11.79 2.62 -13.93
CA ALA A 128 13.25 2.67 -13.88
C ALA A 128 13.84 1.25 -13.84
N PHE A 129 13.34 0.39 -12.93
CA PHE A 129 13.76 -1.00 -12.86
C PHE A 129 13.34 -1.80 -14.10
N ALA A 130 12.16 -1.52 -14.66
CA ALA A 130 11.74 -2.18 -15.89
C ALA A 130 12.67 -1.88 -17.06
N GLU A 131 13.13 -0.64 -17.19
CA GLU A 131 14.07 -0.22 -18.22
C GLU A 131 15.44 -0.87 -18.00
N MET A 132 15.99 -0.78 -16.79
CA MET A 132 17.30 -1.37 -16.44
C MET A 132 17.34 -2.90 -16.63
N LEU A 133 16.22 -3.59 -16.44
CA LEU A 133 16.12 -5.05 -16.55
C LEU A 133 15.59 -5.53 -17.91
N HIS A 134 15.41 -4.65 -18.89
CA HIS A 134 14.74 -4.95 -20.16
C HIS A 134 13.37 -5.61 -19.99
N PHE A 135 12.64 -5.28 -18.92
CA PHE A 135 11.31 -5.82 -18.65
C PHE A 135 10.26 -5.06 -19.46
N SER A 136 9.51 -5.78 -20.31
CA SER A 136 8.53 -5.16 -21.21
C SER A 136 7.10 -5.11 -20.65
N ASP A 137 6.77 -5.91 -19.64
CA ASP A 137 5.43 -5.93 -19.04
C ASP A 137 5.26 -4.76 -18.06
N ARG A 138 4.94 -3.57 -18.57
CA ARG A 138 4.94 -2.32 -17.78
C ARG A 138 3.56 -1.90 -17.27
N LEU A 139 2.58 -2.80 -17.27
CA LEU A 139 1.22 -2.50 -16.78
C LEU A 139 1.15 -2.59 -15.25
N PHE A 140 1.82 -1.68 -14.56
CA PHE A 140 1.90 -1.67 -13.09
C PHE A 140 0.62 -1.16 -12.42
N TYR A 141 -0.16 -0.37 -13.14
CA TYR A 141 -1.43 0.22 -12.71
C TYR A 141 -2.28 0.53 -13.95
N GLN A 142 -3.57 0.78 -13.74
CA GLN A 142 -4.53 1.19 -14.78
C GLN A 142 -5.09 2.59 -14.45
N ASP A 143 -6.11 3.04 -15.18
CA ASP A 143 -6.77 4.33 -15.05
C ASP A 143 -7.64 4.44 -13.77
N TRP A 144 -7.06 4.14 -12.62
CA TRP A 144 -7.76 4.03 -11.34
C TRP A 144 -8.43 5.34 -10.92
N TRP A 145 -7.91 6.49 -11.35
CA TRP A 145 -8.48 7.82 -11.09
C TRP A 145 -9.86 8.03 -11.70
N THR A 146 -10.23 7.26 -12.73
CA THR A 146 -11.57 7.26 -13.35
C THR A 146 -12.54 6.29 -12.67
N SER A 147 -12.11 5.63 -11.59
CA SER A 147 -12.92 4.64 -10.90
C SER A 147 -14.16 5.30 -10.27
N THR A 148 -15.30 4.64 -10.45
CA THR A 148 -16.61 5.07 -9.89
C THR A 148 -17.03 4.22 -8.69
N SER A 149 -16.22 3.24 -8.31
CA SER A 149 -16.46 2.33 -7.19
C SER A 149 -15.13 1.90 -6.56
N PHE A 150 -15.16 1.59 -5.27
CA PHE A 150 -14.01 1.05 -4.55
C PHE A 150 -13.56 -0.30 -5.10
N GLU A 151 -14.48 -1.14 -5.57
CA GLU A 151 -14.13 -2.42 -6.21
C GLU A 151 -13.27 -2.22 -7.47
N ARG A 152 -13.58 -1.23 -8.32
CA ARG A 152 -12.71 -0.92 -9.47
C ARG A 152 -11.37 -0.38 -8.99
N TYR A 153 -11.38 0.57 -8.06
CA TYR A 153 -10.17 1.17 -7.51
C TYR A 153 -9.16 0.14 -7.00
N TYR A 154 -9.58 -0.83 -6.18
CA TYR A 154 -8.68 -1.87 -5.62
C TYR A 154 -8.02 -2.75 -6.69
N ARG A 155 -8.65 -2.92 -7.85
CA ARG A 155 -8.10 -3.72 -8.95
C ARG A 155 -7.11 -2.95 -9.81
N THR A 156 -7.31 -1.64 -9.93
CA THR A 156 -6.60 -0.80 -10.91
C THR A 156 -5.47 0.03 -10.32
N TRP A 157 -5.48 0.30 -9.00
CA TRP A 157 -4.47 1.15 -8.36
C TRP A 157 -3.06 0.55 -8.39
N ASN A 158 -2.92 -0.72 -7.99
CA ASN A 158 -1.64 -1.42 -7.94
C ASN A 158 -1.82 -2.83 -8.51
N SER A 159 -1.72 -2.94 -9.84
CA SER A 159 -1.88 -4.21 -10.56
C SER A 159 -0.86 -5.25 -10.09
N ILE A 160 0.36 -4.84 -9.73
CA ILE A 160 1.42 -5.75 -9.30
C ILE A 160 1.00 -6.56 -8.07
N VAL A 161 0.48 -5.87 -7.04
CA VAL A 161 0.03 -6.52 -5.80
C VAL A 161 -1.32 -7.18 -5.99
N TYR A 162 -2.23 -6.54 -6.73
CA TYR A 162 -3.54 -7.10 -7.03
C TYR A 162 -3.43 -8.45 -7.73
N ASP A 163 -2.61 -8.58 -8.76
CA ASP A 163 -2.44 -9.82 -9.50
C ASP A 163 -1.85 -10.94 -8.63
N TRP A 164 -0.94 -10.59 -7.72
CA TRP A 164 -0.39 -11.55 -6.76
C TRP A 164 -1.47 -12.03 -5.78
N LEU A 165 -2.21 -11.10 -5.16
CA LEU A 165 -3.30 -11.42 -4.25
C LEU A 165 -4.37 -12.26 -4.95
N TYR A 166 -4.72 -11.91 -6.18
CA TYR A 166 -5.69 -12.64 -6.98
C TYR A 166 -5.22 -14.07 -7.28
N LYS A 167 -4.00 -14.22 -7.83
CA LYS A 167 -3.50 -15.53 -8.26
C LYS A 167 -3.23 -16.49 -7.10
N TYR A 168 -2.71 -15.98 -5.98
CA TYR A 168 -2.12 -16.81 -4.93
C TYR A 168 -2.93 -16.86 -3.64
N ILE A 169 -3.78 -15.87 -3.38
CA ILE A 169 -4.62 -15.84 -2.18
C ILE A 169 -6.08 -16.07 -2.61
N TYR A 170 -6.65 -15.16 -3.41
CA TYR A 170 -8.06 -15.24 -3.79
C TYR A 170 -8.42 -16.58 -4.43
N ARG A 171 -7.66 -17.04 -5.43
CA ARG A 171 -7.93 -18.30 -6.11
C ARG A 171 -7.81 -19.51 -5.19
N ASP A 172 -6.75 -19.59 -4.38
CA ASP A 172 -6.56 -20.70 -3.45
C ASP A 172 -7.67 -20.73 -2.38
N PHE A 173 -8.07 -19.57 -1.86
CA PHE A 173 -9.20 -19.48 -0.95
C PHE A 173 -10.53 -19.84 -1.63
N TYR A 174 -10.78 -19.36 -2.84
CA TYR A 174 -12.04 -19.62 -3.56
C TYR A 174 -12.17 -21.05 -4.06
N GLU A 175 -11.08 -21.68 -4.50
CA GLU A 175 -11.07 -23.03 -5.07
C GLU A 175 -10.95 -24.11 -3.99
N VAL A 176 -10.22 -23.86 -2.89
CA VAL A 176 -9.86 -24.89 -1.89
C VAL A 176 -10.46 -24.62 -0.51
N VAL A 177 -10.24 -23.43 0.07
CA VAL A 177 -10.60 -23.17 1.49
C VAL A 177 -12.08 -22.86 1.67
N LEU A 178 -12.66 -22.10 0.75
CA LEU A 178 -14.02 -21.56 0.77
C LEU A 178 -14.70 -21.81 -0.59
N PRO A 179 -14.88 -23.09 -0.98
CA PRO A 179 -15.30 -23.47 -2.32
C PRO A 179 -16.59 -22.75 -2.75
N GLY A 180 -16.50 -21.97 -3.83
CA GLY A 180 -17.65 -21.28 -4.44
C GLY A 180 -18.07 -19.97 -3.75
N ASN A 181 -17.51 -19.62 -2.59
CA ASN A 181 -17.88 -18.39 -1.87
C ASN A 181 -17.00 -17.19 -2.25
N LYS A 182 -17.42 -16.47 -3.30
CA LYS A 182 -16.70 -15.29 -3.82
C LYS A 182 -16.57 -14.17 -2.80
N THR A 183 -17.63 -13.91 -2.03
CA THR A 183 -17.66 -12.81 -1.06
C THR A 183 -16.69 -13.05 0.07
N ALA A 184 -16.71 -14.25 0.66
CA ALA A 184 -15.79 -14.60 1.73
C ALA A 184 -14.33 -14.57 1.26
N ALA A 185 -14.02 -15.10 0.08
CA ALA A 185 -12.67 -15.02 -0.49
C ALA A 185 -12.21 -13.56 -0.72
N LYS A 186 -13.08 -12.66 -1.20
CA LYS A 186 -12.77 -11.22 -1.33
C LYS A 186 -12.48 -10.57 0.04
N ILE A 187 -13.32 -10.81 1.04
CA ILE A 187 -13.15 -10.27 2.40
C ILE A 187 -11.81 -10.69 3.00
N VAL A 188 -11.46 -11.98 2.87
CA VAL A 188 -10.18 -12.52 3.34
C VAL A 188 -8.99 -11.82 2.68
N VAL A 189 -9.04 -11.60 1.37
CA VAL A 189 -7.96 -10.93 0.63
C VAL A 189 -7.78 -9.49 1.09
N ILE A 190 -8.88 -8.74 1.26
CA ILE A 190 -8.83 -7.35 1.74
C ILE A 190 -8.30 -7.31 3.18
N PHE A 191 -8.74 -8.23 4.04
CA PHE A 191 -8.26 -8.33 5.42
C PHE A 191 -6.76 -8.60 5.50
N ILE A 192 -6.27 -9.61 4.76
CA ILE A 192 -4.83 -9.92 4.69
C ILE A 192 -4.05 -8.71 4.18
N SER A 193 -4.55 -8.03 3.14
CA SER A 193 -3.91 -6.82 2.62
C SER A 193 -3.81 -5.72 3.68
N ALA A 194 -4.89 -5.49 4.45
CA ALA A 194 -4.91 -4.48 5.50
C ALA A 194 -3.93 -4.79 6.64
N LEU A 195 -3.87 -6.06 7.08
CA LEU A 195 -2.91 -6.51 8.10
C LEU A 195 -1.46 -6.29 7.67
N PHE A 196 -1.13 -6.56 6.40
CA PHE A 196 0.22 -6.31 5.91
C PHE A 196 0.57 -4.83 5.85
N HIS A 197 -0.40 -3.95 5.59
CA HIS A 197 -0.17 -2.51 5.66
C HIS A 197 0.08 -2.05 7.11
N ASP A 198 -0.73 -2.47 8.07
CA ASP A 198 -0.49 -2.16 9.49
C ASP A 198 0.83 -2.77 9.99
N TYR A 199 1.20 -3.98 9.55
CA TYR A 199 2.51 -4.56 9.86
C TYR A 199 3.65 -3.69 9.33
N ILE A 200 3.60 -3.24 8.07
CA ILE A 200 4.64 -2.38 7.50
C ILE A 200 4.72 -1.06 8.26
N SER A 201 3.57 -0.42 8.53
CA SER A 201 3.52 0.83 9.26
C SER A 201 4.04 0.69 10.69
N ALA A 202 3.67 -0.38 11.39
CA ALA A 202 4.10 -0.60 12.76
C ALA A 202 5.62 -0.79 12.88
N ASN A 203 6.23 -1.47 11.90
CA ASN A 203 7.69 -1.59 11.82
C ASN A 203 8.37 -0.26 11.46
N ALA A 204 7.71 0.62 10.70
CA ALA A 204 8.29 1.91 10.31
C ALA A 204 8.23 2.94 11.43
N ILE A 205 7.13 2.98 12.20
CA ILE A 205 6.87 4.02 13.20
C ILE A 205 7.29 3.56 14.61
N GLY A 206 7.33 2.25 14.87
CA GLY A 206 7.79 1.69 16.15
C GLY A 206 6.69 1.40 17.18
N PHE A 207 5.41 1.46 16.77
CA PHE A 207 4.25 1.02 17.56
C PHE A 207 3.17 0.47 16.63
N PHE A 208 2.26 -0.35 17.16
CA PHE A 208 1.13 -0.88 16.39
C PHE A 208 -0.14 -0.06 16.61
N LEU A 209 -0.69 0.47 15.52
CA LEU A 209 -2.07 0.95 15.45
C LEU A 209 -2.79 0.32 14.26
N PRO A 210 -4.00 -0.24 14.43
CA PRO A 210 -4.73 -0.92 13.37
C PRO A 210 -5.43 0.05 12.40
N THR A 211 -4.72 1.08 11.92
CA THR A 211 -5.30 2.16 11.10
C THR A 211 -5.76 1.66 9.73
N PHE A 212 -4.98 0.80 9.06
CA PHE A 212 -5.37 0.20 7.79
C PHE A 212 -6.47 -0.84 7.98
N VAL A 213 -6.45 -1.66 9.03
CA VAL A 213 -7.55 -2.60 9.31
C VAL A 213 -8.88 -1.85 9.48
N ILE A 214 -8.91 -0.76 10.26
CA ILE A 214 -10.14 0.01 10.44
C ILE A 214 -10.56 0.70 9.13
N GLN A 215 -9.65 1.40 8.46
CA GLN A 215 -10.04 2.26 7.35
C GLN A 215 -10.11 1.53 6.01
N PHE A 216 -9.11 0.72 5.69
CA PHE A 216 -9.02 0.00 4.43
C PHE A 216 -9.88 -1.27 4.44
N PHE A 217 -9.86 -2.03 5.54
CA PHE A 217 -10.69 -3.25 5.63
C PHE A 217 -12.12 -2.96 6.05
N VAL A 218 -12.39 -2.35 7.21
CA VAL A 218 -13.78 -2.16 7.67
C VAL A 218 -14.52 -1.15 6.77
N LEU A 219 -14.07 0.11 6.74
CA LEU A 219 -14.76 1.15 5.96
C LEU A 219 -14.68 0.87 4.45
N GLY A 220 -13.50 0.46 3.95
CA GLY A 220 -13.32 0.12 2.55
C GLY A 220 -14.19 -1.04 2.07
N SER A 221 -14.40 -2.08 2.88
CA SER A 221 -15.30 -3.19 2.51
C SER A 221 -16.75 -2.77 2.47
N ILE A 222 -17.20 -1.89 3.38
CA ILE A 222 -18.55 -1.32 3.37
C ILE A 222 -18.74 -0.48 2.10
N MET A 223 -17.80 0.43 1.81
CA MET A 223 -17.85 1.30 0.63
C MET A 223 -17.76 0.52 -0.69
N ALA A 224 -17.08 -0.64 -0.70
CA ALA A 224 -17.04 -1.53 -1.87
C ALA A 224 -18.39 -2.18 -2.20
N GLN A 225 -19.34 -2.25 -1.27
CA GLN A 225 -20.70 -2.72 -1.55
C GLN A 225 -21.60 -1.62 -2.14
N VAL A 226 -21.22 -0.34 -1.98
CA VAL A 226 -22.03 0.79 -2.45
C VAL A 226 -21.88 0.94 -3.96
N LYS A 227 -23.01 0.92 -4.66
CA LYS A 227 -23.09 1.16 -6.11
C LYS A 227 -23.75 2.51 -6.36
N PHE A 228 -23.00 3.43 -6.95
CA PHE A 228 -23.52 4.73 -7.36
C PHE A 228 -24.16 4.62 -8.74
N SER A 229 -25.40 5.09 -8.88
CA SER A 229 -26.10 5.18 -10.17
C SER A 229 -25.44 6.20 -11.10
N ASN A 230 -25.05 7.35 -10.54
CA ASN A 230 -24.31 8.38 -11.25
C ASN A 230 -22.80 8.15 -11.12
N ARG A 231 -22.13 7.98 -12.25
CA ARG A 231 -20.68 7.75 -12.36
C ARG A 231 -19.86 8.89 -11.73
N THR A 232 -20.26 10.14 -11.95
CA THR A 232 -19.58 11.32 -11.41
C THR A 232 -19.66 11.35 -9.89
N VAL A 233 -20.85 11.07 -9.33
CA VAL A 233 -21.03 11.00 -7.87
C VAL A 233 -20.13 9.92 -7.27
N GLY A 234 -20.09 8.73 -7.86
CA GLY A 234 -19.22 7.66 -7.37
C GLY A 234 -17.73 8.00 -7.43
N ASN A 235 -17.30 8.71 -8.48
CA ASN A 235 -15.92 9.16 -8.60
C ASN A 235 -15.58 10.26 -7.57
N VAL A 236 -16.46 11.25 -7.39
CA VAL A 236 -16.29 12.30 -6.38
C VAL A 236 -16.20 11.68 -4.98
N VAL A 237 -17.13 10.79 -4.63
CA VAL A 237 -17.12 10.12 -3.33
C VAL A 237 -15.83 9.33 -3.12
N LEU A 238 -15.33 8.63 -4.14
CA LEU A 238 -14.04 7.93 -4.06
C LEU A 238 -12.89 8.89 -3.74
N TRP A 239 -12.75 9.99 -4.50
CA TRP A 239 -11.68 10.97 -4.29
C TRP A 239 -11.70 11.61 -2.90
N TYR A 240 -12.86 12.08 -2.45
CA TYR A 240 -13.00 12.66 -1.11
C TYR A 240 -12.73 11.62 -0.01
N SER A 241 -13.20 10.39 -0.19
CA SER A 241 -12.95 9.32 0.78
C SER A 241 -11.46 8.96 0.88
N LEU A 242 -10.75 8.92 -0.25
CA LEU A 242 -9.30 8.69 -0.26
C LEU A 242 -8.54 9.83 0.41
N ALA A 243 -8.91 11.08 0.14
CA ALA A 243 -8.27 12.27 0.71
C ALA A 243 -8.48 12.35 2.24
N VAL A 244 -9.75 12.30 2.68
CA VAL A 244 -10.09 12.37 4.11
C VAL A 244 -9.54 11.16 4.85
N GLY A 245 -9.64 9.98 4.25
CA GLY A 245 -9.08 8.76 4.81
C GLY A 245 -7.57 8.87 5.01
N ALA A 246 -6.81 9.24 3.98
CA ALA A 246 -5.35 9.38 4.11
C ALA A 246 -4.98 10.39 5.19
N SER A 247 -5.70 11.52 5.27
CA SER A 247 -5.45 12.54 6.29
C SER A 247 -5.75 12.04 7.70
N CYS A 248 -6.86 11.33 7.87
CA CYS A 248 -7.22 10.70 9.15
C CYS A 248 -6.11 9.75 9.62
N MET A 249 -5.57 8.92 8.73
CA MET A 249 -4.47 8.02 9.06
C MET A 249 -3.20 8.76 9.47
N TYR A 250 -2.78 9.78 8.71
CA TYR A 250 -1.59 10.55 9.04
C TYR A 250 -1.76 11.31 10.36
N THR A 251 -2.91 11.91 10.60
CA THR A 251 -3.20 12.60 11.85
C THR A 251 -3.22 11.63 13.03
N ILE A 252 -3.93 10.50 12.97
CA ILE A 252 -3.99 9.54 14.10
C ILE A 252 -2.61 8.98 14.43
N ASN A 253 -1.82 8.59 13.42
CA ASN A 253 -0.46 8.10 13.65
C ASN A 253 0.44 9.20 14.21
N GLY A 254 0.29 10.44 13.75
CA GLY A 254 1.03 11.59 14.29
C GLY A 254 0.68 11.89 15.75
N LEU A 255 -0.61 11.90 16.09
CA LEU A 255 -1.08 12.11 17.47
C LEU A 255 -0.53 11.03 18.41
N GLU A 256 -0.59 9.76 18.01
CA GLU A 256 -0.01 8.67 18.80
C GLU A 256 1.50 8.83 18.98
N TYR A 257 2.22 9.13 17.89
CA TYR A 257 3.66 9.33 17.93
C TYR A 257 4.06 10.45 18.91
N TYR A 258 3.40 11.60 18.83
CA TYR A 258 3.69 12.73 19.72
C TYR A 258 3.19 12.52 21.15
N CYS A 259 2.08 11.79 21.36
CA CYS A 259 1.65 11.42 22.73
C CYS A 259 2.71 10.56 23.44
N ARG A 260 3.30 9.59 22.74
CA ARG A 260 4.40 8.77 23.27
C ARG A 260 5.64 9.58 23.55
N LEU A 261 5.98 10.51 22.65
CA LEU A 261 7.18 11.34 22.76
C LEU A 261 7.07 12.36 23.90
N ASN A 262 5.93 13.04 24.01
CA ASN A 262 5.76 14.21 24.86
C ASN A 262 5.15 13.88 26.24
N TYR A 263 4.27 12.89 26.34
CA TYR A 263 3.47 12.63 27.55
C TYR A 263 3.87 11.35 28.29
N VAL A 264 3.71 10.16 27.67
CA VAL A 264 3.74 8.89 28.42
C VAL A 264 5.16 8.35 28.71
N LYS A 265 6.21 8.84 28.03
CA LYS A 265 7.63 8.42 28.20
C LYS A 265 7.78 6.93 28.59
N GLU A 266 7.30 6.05 27.73
CA GLU A 266 7.28 4.61 28.00
C GLU A 266 8.63 3.94 27.70
N ASN A 267 8.99 2.94 28.51
CA ASN A 267 10.05 2.00 28.15
C ASN A 267 9.58 1.10 26.99
N LEU A 268 10.50 0.73 26.10
CA LEU A 268 10.18 -0.13 24.95
C LEU A 268 9.89 -1.56 25.44
N THR A 269 8.60 -1.89 25.59
CA THR A 269 8.13 -3.24 25.94
C THR A 269 7.16 -3.76 24.89
N VAL A 270 7.01 -5.09 24.79
CA VAL A 270 6.04 -5.71 23.87
C VAL A 270 4.62 -5.22 24.16
N TYR A 271 4.27 -5.02 25.44
CA TYR A 271 2.96 -4.49 25.82
C TYR A 271 2.76 -3.07 25.30
N ASN A 272 3.71 -2.17 25.55
CA ASN A 272 3.65 -0.77 25.13
C ASN A 272 3.62 -0.62 23.60
N PHE A 273 4.18 -1.57 22.85
CA PHE A 273 4.12 -1.59 21.39
C PHE A 273 2.68 -1.77 20.86
N PHE A 274 1.84 -2.56 21.53
CA PHE A 274 0.47 -2.87 21.07
C PHE A 274 -0.60 -1.99 21.71
N VAL A 275 -0.31 -1.35 22.83
CA VAL A 275 -1.29 -0.57 23.59
C VAL A 275 -1.23 0.89 23.16
N PRO A 276 -2.31 1.46 22.58
CA PRO A 276 -2.32 2.84 22.14
C PRO A 276 -2.27 3.81 23.33
N THR A 277 -1.43 4.84 23.22
CA THR A 277 -1.30 5.88 24.26
C THR A 277 -2.14 7.12 23.98
N LEU A 278 -2.67 7.28 22.76
CA LEU A 278 -3.43 8.44 22.30
C LEU A 278 -4.55 8.85 23.27
N PHE A 279 -5.20 7.87 23.88
CA PHE A 279 -6.31 8.09 24.82
C PHE A 279 -5.88 8.50 26.23
N GLN A 280 -4.58 8.49 26.53
CA GLN A 280 -4.02 8.95 27.79
C GLN A 280 -3.70 10.45 27.76
N CYS A 281 -3.44 11.01 26.58
CA CYS A 281 -3.25 12.45 26.41
C CYS A 281 -4.60 13.19 26.59
N ASP A 282 -4.57 14.40 27.17
CA ASP A 282 -5.77 15.18 27.48
C ASP A 282 -6.52 15.64 26.21
N ILE A 283 -7.49 14.83 25.77
CA ILE A 283 -8.43 15.17 24.71
C ILE A 283 -9.76 15.58 25.37
N THR A 284 -10.14 16.82 25.15
CA THR A 284 -11.43 17.38 25.58
C THR A 284 -12.48 17.21 24.48
N PHE A 285 -13.68 16.76 24.87
CA PHE A 285 -14.81 16.55 23.96
C PHE A 285 -15.63 17.82 23.75
#